data_AF-A0A8T4EU40-F1
#
_entry.id   AF-A0A8T4EU40-F1
#
_cell.length_a   1.000
_cell.length_b   1.000
_cell.length_c   1.000
_cell.angle_alpha   90.00
_cell.angle_beta   90.00
_cell.angle_gamma   90.00
#
_symmetry.space_group_name_H-M   'P 1'
#
loop_
_entity.id
_entity.type
_entity.pdbx_description
1 polymer ?
#
loop_
_entity_poly.entity_id
_entity_poly.type
_entity_poly.pdbx_seq_one_letter_code
_entity_poly.pdbx_strand_id
1 'polypeptide(L)'
;MSDEPESRLEVSISPEVEAGQYANFASVWHTPDGFVLDFAVLTRPPGLAVDPTSGQRYMSHPTRIVSRVRIPPAQVFELMKALEQQLTQFENETGRQP
;
A
#
# COMPACT_ATOMS: atom_id res chain seq x y z
N MET A 1 41.53 3.85 9.70
CA MET A 1 40.23 3.19 9.43
C MET A 1 39.35 3.58 10.59
N SER A 2 38.43 4.52 10.38
CA SER A 2 37.49 4.94 11.43
C SER A 2 36.44 3.85 11.55
N ASP A 3 36.41 3.18 12.69
CA ASP A 3 35.47 2.11 13.02
C ASP A 3 34.14 2.77 13.42
N GLU A 4 33.39 3.23 12.43
CA GLU A 4 32.04 3.75 12.67
C GLU A 4 31.11 2.58 12.98
N PRO A 5 30.38 2.62 14.10
CA PRO A 5 29.53 1.49 14.49
C PRO A 5 28.44 1.24 13.45
N GLU A 6 28.26 -0.04 13.09
CA GLU A 6 27.19 -0.48 12.17
C GLU A 6 25.82 -0.14 12.79
N SER A 7 25.06 0.71 12.12
CA SER A 7 23.69 1.03 12.53
C SER A 7 22.76 -0.11 12.14
N ARG A 8 22.08 -0.69 13.13
CA ARG A 8 21.03 -1.71 12.92
C ARG A 8 19.68 -1.14 13.33
N LEU A 9 18.69 -1.35 12.47
CA LEU A 9 17.30 -1.04 12.78
C LEU A 9 16.74 -2.12 13.72
N GLU A 10 16.48 -1.75 14.96
CA GLU A 10 15.62 -2.56 15.84
C GLU A 10 14.16 -2.24 15.53
N VAL A 11 13.44 -3.23 15.02
CA VAL A 11 12.03 -3.09 14.62
C VAL A 11 11.16 -3.80 15.65
N SER A 12 10.24 -3.06 16.25
CA SER A 12 9.18 -3.60 17.11
C SER A 12 7.82 -3.27 16.51
N ILE A 13 6.86 -4.19 16.66
CA ILE A 13 5.46 -3.99 16.27
C ILE A 13 4.59 -3.94 17.52
N SER A 14 3.68 -2.97 17.59
CA SER A 14 2.74 -2.89 18.70
C SER A 14 1.61 -3.93 18.50
N PRO A 15 1.09 -4.54 19.58
CA PRO A 15 0.05 -5.58 19.48
C PRO A 15 -1.20 -5.14 18.70
N GLU A 16 -1.53 -3.85 18.71
CA GLU A 16 -2.72 -3.31 18.05
C GLU A 16 -2.66 -3.40 16.52
N VAL A 17 -1.46 -3.49 15.95
CA VAL A 17 -1.24 -3.52 14.48
C VAL A 17 -0.57 -4.81 14.01
N GLU A 18 -0.20 -5.70 14.93
CA GLU A 18 0.52 -6.96 14.65
C GLU A 18 -0.20 -7.85 13.63
N ALA A 19 -1.53 -7.97 13.76
CA ALA A 19 -2.35 -8.78 12.84
C ALA A 19 -2.48 -8.17 11.43
N GLY A 20 -2.14 -6.89 11.26
CA GLY A 20 -2.36 -6.14 10.03
C GLY A 20 -3.84 -5.85 9.74
N GLN A 21 -4.09 -5.13 8.65
CA GLN A 21 -5.44 -4.89 8.13
C GLN A 21 -5.56 -5.46 6.72
N TYR A 22 -6.64 -6.20 6.46
CA TYR A 22 -6.92 -6.72 5.13
C TYR A 22 -7.24 -5.55 4.17
N ALA A 23 -6.54 -5.52 3.04
CA ALA A 23 -6.77 -4.63 1.93
C ALA A 23 -6.59 -5.37 0.62
N ASN A 24 -7.43 -5.06 -0.38
CA ASN A 24 -7.34 -5.62 -1.72
C ASN A 24 -7.21 -4.54 -2.81
N PHE A 25 -7.08 -3.28 -2.38
CA PHE A 25 -6.73 -2.15 -3.24
C PHE A 25 -5.63 -1.34 -2.57
N ALA A 26 -4.72 -0.82 -3.38
CA ALA A 26 -3.74 0.18 -2.97
C ALA A 26 -3.79 1.35 -3.96
N SER A 27 -3.80 2.57 -3.45
CA SER A 27 -3.60 3.79 -4.23
C SER A 27 -2.35 4.49 -3.72
N VAL A 28 -1.49 4.91 -4.64
CA VAL A 28 -0.27 5.63 -4.32
C VAL A 28 -0.33 6.99 -5.00
N TRP A 29 -0.15 8.04 -4.22
CA TRP A 29 -0.08 9.41 -4.70
C TRP A 29 0.94 10.20 -3.86
N HIS A 30 1.28 11.40 -4.28
CA HIS A 30 2.26 12.22 -3.58
C HIS A 30 1.80 13.66 -3.44
N THR A 31 2.39 14.32 -2.45
CA THR A 31 2.34 15.76 -2.19
C THR A 31 3.75 16.31 -2.28
N PRO A 32 3.95 17.64 -2.25
CA PRO A 32 5.30 18.21 -2.12
C PRO A 32 6.08 17.66 -0.92
N ASP A 33 5.39 17.27 0.16
CA ASP A 33 6.01 16.87 1.42
C ASP A 33 6.18 15.34 1.59
N GLY A 34 5.71 14.53 0.62
CA GLY A 34 5.87 13.08 0.69
C GLY A 34 4.85 12.25 -0.08
N PHE A 35 5.04 10.94 -0.01
CA PHE A 35 4.18 9.92 -0.61
C PHE A 35 3.09 9.49 0.36
N VAL A 36 1.92 9.18 -0.18
CA VAL A 36 0.76 8.66 0.54
C VAL A 36 0.35 7.34 -0.10
N LEU A 37 0.31 6.29 0.73
CA LEU A 37 -0.14 4.96 0.36
C LEU A 37 -1.47 4.71 1.08
N ASP A 38 -2.54 4.61 0.30
CA ASP A 38 -3.88 4.30 0.77
C ASP A 38 -4.23 2.85 0.47
N PHE A 39 -4.42 2.07 1.53
CA PHE A 39 -4.90 0.69 1.45
C PHE A 39 -6.39 0.66 1.72
N ALA A 40 -7.16 0.01 0.84
CA ALA A 40 -8.61 0.01 0.88
C ALA A 40 -9.22 -1.37 0.67
N VAL A 41 -10.47 -1.50 1.09
CA VAL A 41 -11.29 -2.69 0.91
C VAL A 41 -12.65 -2.34 0.31
N LEU A 42 -13.21 -3.25 -0.49
CA LEU A 42 -14.62 -3.20 -0.88
C LEU A 42 -15.50 -3.39 0.35
N THR A 43 -16.48 -2.52 0.52
CA THR A 43 -17.41 -2.54 1.66
C THR A 43 -18.69 -3.31 1.37
N ARG A 44 -19.01 -3.48 0.09
CA ARG A 44 -20.14 -4.27 -0.42
C ARG A 44 -19.89 -4.62 -1.89
N PRO A 45 -20.61 -5.62 -2.45
CA PRO A 45 -20.46 -6.01 -3.85
C PRO A 45 -20.64 -4.82 -4.82
N PRO A 46 -19.89 -4.79 -5.95
CA PRO A 46 -20.10 -3.78 -6.98
C PRO A 46 -21.54 -3.80 -7.51
N GLY A 47 -22.06 -2.63 -7.87
CA GLY A 47 -23.43 -2.49 -8.35
C GLY A 47 -23.61 -1.32 -9.30
N LEU A 48 -24.64 -1.38 -10.13
CA LEU A 48 -25.00 -0.27 -11.01
C LEU A 48 -25.50 0.91 -10.17
N ALA A 49 -24.91 2.07 -10.41
CA ALA A 49 -25.32 3.34 -9.85
C ALA A 49 -25.62 4.33 -10.99
N VAL A 50 -26.36 5.39 -10.65
CA VAL A 50 -26.68 6.48 -11.58
C VAL A 50 -26.07 7.75 -11.02
N ASP A 51 -25.30 8.45 -11.85
CA ASP A 51 -24.74 9.74 -11.49
C ASP A 51 -25.88 10.77 -11.35
N PRO A 52 -26.00 11.46 -10.21
CA PRO A 52 -27.15 12.31 -9.93
C PRO A 52 -27.19 13.59 -10.78
N THR A 53 -26.05 13.97 -11.38
CA THR A 53 -25.92 15.21 -12.15
C THR A 53 -26.12 14.98 -13.65
N SER A 54 -25.53 13.90 -14.17
CA SER A 54 -25.52 13.55 -15.60
C SER A 54 -26.55 12.49 -15.97
N GLY A 55 -27.11 11.76 -15.00
CA GLY A 55 -28.00 10.62 -15.25
C GLY A 55 -27.28 9.40 -15.84
N GLN A 56 -25.96 9.43 -16.00
CA GLN A 56 -25.19 8.34 -16.57
C GLN A 56 -25.12 7.14 -15.62
N ARG A 57 -25.32 5.93 -16.15
CA ARG A 57 -25.10 4.70 -15.38
C ARG A 57 -23.62 4.35 -15.32
N TYR A 58 -23.14 3.96 -14.14
CA TYR A 58 -21.78 3.50 -13.94
C TYR A 58 -21.72 2.32 -12.95
N MET A 59 -20.63 1.55 -13.00
CA MET A 59 -20.36 0.51 -12.02
C MET A 59 -19.73 1.13 -10.76
N SER A 60 -20.49 1.16 -9.67
CA SER A 60 -20.02 1.61 -8.37
C SER A 60 -19.23 0.50 -7.67
N HIS A 61 -18.07 0.86 -7.14
CA HIS A 61 -17.21 0.01 -6.32
C HIS A 61 -17.04 0.68 -4.96
N PRO A 62 -17.96 0.45 -4.00
CA PRO A 62 -17.94 1.16 -2.72
C PRO A 62 -16.74 0.73 -1.88
N THR A 63 -15.76 1.61 -1.72
CA THR A 63 -14.50 1.32 -1.03
C THR A 63 -14.36 2.14 0.26
N ARG A 64 -13.57 1.62 1.20
CA ARG A 64 -13.17 2.32 2.43
C ARG A 64 -11.67 2.15 2.64
N ILE A 65 -10.99 3.25 2.97
CA ILE A 65 -9.59 3.22 3.40
C ILE A 65 -9.52 2.54 4.77
N VAL A 66 -8.69 1.52 4.87
CA VAL A 66 -8.42 0.78 6.11
C VAL A 66 -7.09 1.24 6.72
N SER A 67 -6.12 1.61 5.89
CA SER A 67 -4.84 2.14 6.35
C SER A 67 -4.33 3.22 5.40
N ARG A 68 -3.73 4.28 5.96
CA ARG A 68 -3.00 5.33 5.23
C ARG A 68 -1.62 5.46 5.83
N VAL A 69 -0.59 5.26 5.00
CA VAL A 69 0.82 5.44 5.38
C VAL A 69 1.38 6.64 4.63
N ARG A 70 2.10 7.51 5.34
CA ARG A 70 2.80 8.67 4.75
C ARG A 70 4.30 8.44 4.86
N ILE A 71 5.02 8.65 3.76
CA ILE A 71 6.43 8.32 3.65
C ILE A 71 7.19 9.53 3.10
N PRO A 72 8.25 10.00 3.78
CA PRO A 72 9.11 11.05 3.24
C PRO A 72 9.73 10.62 1.89
N PRO A 73 9.97 11.56 0.95
CA PRO A 73 10.53 11.22 -0.36
C PRO A 73 11.85 10.43 -0.29
N ALA A 74 12.70 10.74 0.69
CA ALA A 74 13.98 10.03 0.87
C ALA A 74 13.84 8.54 1.18
N GLN A 75 12.71 8.10 1.74
CA GLN A 75 12.48 6.73 2.18
C GLN A 75 11.70 5.89 1.15
N VAL A 76 11.04 6.53 0.17
CA VAL A 76 10.21 5.80 -0.81
C VAL A 76 11.05 4.88 -1.70
N PHE A 77 12.29 5.28 -2.02
CA PHE A 77 13.17 4.50 -2.89
C PHE A 77 13.50 3.14 -2.29
N GLU A 78 13.83 3.10 -1.00
CA GLU A 78 14.13 1.83 -0.32
C GLU A 78 12.89 0.96 -0.19
N LEU A 79 11.71 1.55 0.02
CA LEU A 79 10.45 0.80 -0.02
C LEU A 79 10.22 0.15 -1.39
N MET A 80 10.44 0.88 -2.49
CA MET A 80 10.26 0.34 -3.84
C MET A 80 11.22 -0.81 -4.14
N LYS A 81 12.50 -0.68 -3.75
CA LYS A 81 13.49 -1.76 -3.88
C LYS A 81 13.08 -3.00 -3.09
N ALA A 82 12.63 -2.81 -1.85
CA ALA A 82 12.16 -3.91 -1.02
C ALA A 82 10.94 -4.61 -1.63
N LEU A 83 9.98 -3.84 -2.17
CA LEU A 83 8.80 -4.40 -2.84
C LEU A 83 9.18 -5.20 -4.10
N GLU A 84 10.09 -4.69 -4.92
CA GLU A 84 10.59 -5.39 -6.11
C GLU A 84 11.30 -6.69 -5.73
N GLN A 85 12.20 -6.64 -4.74
CA GLN A 85 12.89 -7.83 -4.24
C GLN A 85 11.90 -8.89 -3.73
N GLN A 86 10.89 -8.49 -2.96
CA GLN A 86 9.87 -9.41 -2.44
C GLN A 86 8.99 -9.98 -3.56
N LEU A 87 8.67 -9.19 -4.58
CA LEU A 87 7.94 -9.67 -5.75
C LEU A 87 8.76 -10.74 -6.50
N THR A 88 10.03 -10.46 -6.81
CA THR A 88 10.90 -11.44 -7.47
C THR A 88 11.04 -12.73 -6.66
N GLN A 89 11.15 -12.63 -5.33
CA GLN A 89 11.20 -13.79 -4.46
C GLN A 89 9.90 -14.61 -4.54
N PHE A 90 8.74 -13.95 -4.46
CA PHE A 90 7.43 -14.60 -4.56
C PHE A 90 7.23 -15.33 -5.90
N GLU A 91 7.63 -14.71 -7.01
CA GLU A 91 7.54 -15.32 -8.34
C GLU A 91 8.41 -16.57 -8.44
N ASN A 92 9.63 -16.54 -7.91
CA ASN A 92 10.53 -17.69 -7.88
C ASN A 92 9.99 -18.84 -7.02
N GLU A 93 9.37 -18.54 -5.87
CA GLU A 93 8.83 -19.54 -4.96
C GLU A 93 7.54 -20.18 -5.46
N THR A 94 6.67 -19.40 -6.12
CA THR A 94 5.34 -19.86 -6.53
C THR A 94 5.24 -20.26 -8.00
N GLY A 95 6.22 -19.87 -8.82
CA GLY A 95 6.19 -20.02 -10.29
C GLY A 95 5.12 -19.16 -10.97
N ARG A 96 4.46 -18.24 -10.25
CA ARG A 96 3.47 -17.32 -10.81
C ARG A 96 4.18 -16.12 -11.39
N GLN A 97 3.86 -15.80 -12.64
CA GLN A 97 4.24 -14.56 -13.32
C GLN A 97 2.96 -13.83 -13.76
N PRO A 98 3.03 -12.51 -14.04
CA PRO A 98 1.88 -11.71 -14.46
C PRO A 98 1.12 -12.26 -15.67
#